data_AF-A0A9D7EMT7-F1
#
_entry.id   AF-A0A9D7EMT7-F1
#
_cell.length_a   1.000
_cell.length_b   1.000
_cell.length_c   1.000
_cell.angle_alpha   90.00
_cell.angle_beta   90.00
_cell.angle_gamma   90.00
#
_symmetry.space_group_name_H-M   'P 1'
#
loop_
_entity.id
_entity.type
_entity.pdbx_description
1 polymer ?
#
loop_
_entity_poly.entity_id
_entity_poly.type
_entity_poly.pdbx_seq_one_letter_code
_entity_poly.pdbx_strand_id
1 'polypeptide(L)' 'MAEKNATFEDNLRRLEDVVGKLEQGELPLDDAIKLYQEGMRLSKLCAERLASVEAEIKKLVVENDNVKLETLENPDA' A
#
# COMPACT_ATOMS: atom_id res chain seq x y z
N MET A 1 -0.96 24.62 -11.16
CA MET A 1 -0.16 23.44 -11.58
C MET A 1 -0.98 22.22 -11.19
N ALA A 2 -1.21 21.28 -12.10
CA ALA A 2 -2.03 20.10 -11.79
C ALA A 2 -1.30 19.24 -10.74
N GLU A 3 -1.91 19.04 -9.59
CA GLU A 3 -1.46 18.06 -8.60
C GLU A 3 -1.41 16.70 -9.27
N LYS A 4 -0.20 16.18 -9.47
CA LYS A 4 0.01 14.83 -9.98
C LYS A 4 -0.24 13.91 -8.80
N ASN A 5 -1.46 13.36 -8.68
CA ASN A 5 -1.73 12.33 -7.69
C ASN A 5 -0.71 11.20 -7.88
N ALA A 6 0.04 10.89 -6.82
CA ALA A 6 1.03 9.81 -6.84
C ALA A 6 0.34 8.47 -7.14
N THR A 7 0.93 7.65 -8.01
CA THR A 7 0.39 6.31 -8.33
C THR A 7 0.61 5.33 -7.18
N PHE A 8 0.08 4.11 -7.30
CA PHE A 8 0.36 3.04 -6.34
C PHE A 8 1.88 2.78 -6.27
N GLU A 9 2.53 2.65 -7.42
CA GLU A 9 3.96 2.37 -7.56
C GLU A 9 4.80 3.51 -6.99
N ASP A 10 4.38 4.77 -7.17
CA ASP A 10 5.05 5.92 -6.57
C ASP A 10 4.98 5.88 -5.03
N ASN A 11 3.80 5.59 -4.47
CA ASN A 11 3.62 5.50 -3.02
C ASN A 11 4.37 4.30 -2.42
N LEU A 12 4.39 3.17 -3.11
CA LEU A 12 5.11 1.96 -2.69
C LEU A 12 6.63 2.21 -2.68
N ARG A 13 7.17 2.78 -3.76
CA ARG A 13 8.59 3.12 -3.83
C ARG A 13 8.99 4.09 -2.72
N ARG A 14 8.15 5.10 -2.47
CA ARG A 14 8.40 6.05 -1.38
C ARG A 14 8.35 5.37 -0.01
N LEU A 15 7.45 4.41 0.19
CA LEU A 15 7.37 3.64 1.42
C LEU A 15 8.64 2.80 1.64
N GLU A 16 9.13 2.13 0.61
CA GLU A 16 10.39 1.37 0.64
C GLU A 16 11.57 2.27 1.01
N ASP A 17 11.67 3.46 0.41
CA ASP A 17 12.70 4.45 0.76
C ASP A 17 12.62 4.90 2.23
N VAL A 18 11.39 5.11 2.74
CA VAL A 18 11.16 5.52 4.13
C VAL A 18 11.58 4.40 5.09
N VAL A 19 11.19 3.16 4.82
CA VAL A 19 11.58 1.99 5.62
C VAL A 19 13.09 1.82 5.61
N GLY A 20 13.73 1.86 4.44
CA GLY A 20 15.18 1.72 4.33
C GLY A 20 15.95 2.80 5.11
N LYS A 21 15.43 4.04 5.18
CA LYS A 21 16.02 5.11 6.01
C LYS A 21 15.83 4.85 7.50
N LEU A 22 14.67 4.36 7.92
CA LEU A 22 14.40 4.03 9.32
C LEU A 22 15.30 2.86 9.80
N GLU A 23 15.52 1.87 8.94
CA GLU A 23 16.36 0.69 9.23
C GLU A 23 17.85 1.03 9.35
N GLN A 24 18.33 2.08 8.69
CA GLN A 24 19.72 2.54 8.82
C GLN A 24 20.04 3.03 10.24
N GLY A 25 19.06 3.53 10.99
CA GLY A 25 19.22 3.87 12.42
C GLY A 25 20.10 5.11 12.72
N GLU A 26 20.62 5.81 11.71
CA GLU A 26 21.49 6.99 11.88
C GLU A 26 20.73 8.33 11.95
N LEU A 27 19.40 8.28 12.05
CA LEU A 27 18.53 9.47 12.01
C LEU A 27 18.34 10.10 13.40
N PRO A 28 18.31 11.45 13.51
CA PRO A 28 17.81 12.12 14.69
C PRO A 28 16.38 11.69 15.02
N LEU A 29 16.04 11.62 16.31
CA LEU A 29 14.72 11.16 16.78
C LEU A 29 13.55 11.90 16.10
N ASP A 30 13.64 13.22 15.98
CA ASP A 30 12.58 14.04 15.37
C ASP A 30 12.34 13.69 13.90
N ASP A 31 13.40 13.34 13.17
CA ASP A 31 13.30 12.96 11.77
C ASP A 31 12.83 11.50 11.61
N ALA A 32 13.24 10.62 12.52
CA ALA A 32 12.70 9.26 12.60
C ALA A 32 11.16 9.29 12.84
N ILE A 33 10.66 10.17 13.71
CA ILE A 33 9.22 10.32 13.96
C ILE A 33 8.49 10.80 12.70
N LYS A 34 9.03 11.78 11.97
CA LYS A 34 8.44 12.26 10.71
C LYS A 34 8.38 11.16 9.66
N LEU A 35 9.49 10.44 9.46
CA LEU A 35 9.56 9.33 8.52
C LEU A 35 8.60 8.20 8.89
N TYR A 36 8.47 7.88 10.18
CA TYR A 36 7.50 6.91 10.66
C TYR A 36 6.05 7.32 10.32
N GLN A 37 5.68 8.58 10.59
CA GLN A 37 4.36 9.10 10.24
C GLN A 37 4.10 9.07 8.73
N GLU A 38 5.12 9.43 7.94
CA GLU A 38 5.04 9.35 6.48
C GLU A 38 4.85 7.90 6.01
N GLY A 39 5.62 6.96 6.56
CA GLY A 39 5.52 5.53 6.26
C GLY A 39 4.14 4.97 6.59
N MET A 40 3.58 5.32 7.75
CA MET A 40 2.21 4.95 8.10
C MET A 40 1.18 5.47 7.09
N ARG A 41 1.32 6.73 6.66
CA ARG A 41 0.40 7.33 5.67
C ARG A 41 0.51 6.61 4.33
N LEU A 42 1.71 6.33 3.86
CA LEU A 42 1.96 5.64 2.58
C LEU A 42 1.43 4.21 2.62
N SER A 43 1.70 3.48 3.70
CA SER A 43 1.18 2.12 3.92
C SER A 43 -0.35 2.08 3.84
N LYS A 44 -1.02 3.03 4.49
CA LYS A 44 -2.48 3.17 4.42
C LYS A 44 -2.97 3.42 2.99
N LEU A 45 -2.33 4.33 2.25
CA LEU A 45 -2.71 4.62 0.87
C LEU A 45 -2.53 3.41 -0.07
N CYS A 46 -1.45 2.65 0.10
CA CYS A 46 -1.22 1.42 -0.66
C CYS A 46 -2.31 0.38 -0.34
N ALA A 47 -2.63 0.16 0.93
CA ALA A 47 -3.67 -0.76 1.35
C ALA A 47 -5.05 -0.37 0.80
N GLU A 48 -5.41 0.92 0.88
CA GLU A 48 -6.68 1.43 0.33
C GLU A 48 -6.77 1.22 -1.18
N ARG A 49 -5.68 1.46 -1.91
CA ARG A 49 -5.65 1.23 -3.36
C ARG A 49 -5.82 -0.24 -3.72
N LEU A 50 -5.13 -1.15 -3.02
CA LEU A 50 -5.28 -2.59 -3.22
C LEU A 50 -6.71 -3.05 -2.91
N ALA A 51 -7.29 -2.59 -1.81
CA ALA A 51 -8.67 -2.91 -1.45
C ALA A 51 -9.69 -2.42 -2.49
N SER A 52 -9.49 -1.23 -3.08
CA SER A 52 -10.34 -0.73 -4.17
C SER A 52 -10.27 -1.63 -5.39
N VAL A 53 -9.06 -2.00 -5.81
CA VAL A 53 -8.84 -2.88 -6.98
C VAL A 53 -9.44 -4.26 -6.73
N GLU A 54 -9.26 -4.82 -5.54
CA GLU A 54 -9.85 -6.10 -5.17
C GLU A 54 -11.38 -6.06 -5.22
N ALA A 55 -12.01 -4.99 -4.74
CA ALA A 55 -13.45 -4.81 -4.79
C ALA A 55 -13.97 -4.68 -6.23
N GLU A 56 -13.24 -3.98 -7.11
CA GLU A 56 -13.56 -3.87 -8.53
C GLU A 56 -13.47 -5.23 -9.23
N ILE A 57 -12.42 -6.01 -8.98
CA ILE A 57 -12.28 -7.37 -9.52
C ILE A 57 -13.43 -8.27 -9.03
N LYS A 58 -13.76 -8.22 -7.74
CA LYS A 58 -14.88 -8.99 -7.17
C LYS A 58 -16.20 -8.68 -7.87
N LYS A 59 -16.48 -7.41 -8.18
CA LYS A 59 -17.70 -7.01 -8.91
C LYS A 59 -17.73 -7.59 -10.33
N LEU A 60 -16.62 -7.47 -11.07
CA LEU A 60 -16.51 -8.01 -12.43
C LEU A 60 -16.67 -9.54 -12.47
N VAL A 61 -16.18 -10.24 -11.45
CA VAL A 61 -16.31 -11.70 -11.32
C VAL A 61 -17.76 -12.12 -11.05
N VAL A 62 -18.48 -11.37 -10.21
CA VAL A 62 -19.90 -11.62 -9.92
C VAL A 62 -20.78 -11.39 -11.16
N GLU A 63 -20.47 -10.39 -11.98
CA GLU A 63 -21.25 -10.08 -13.20
C GLU A 63 -21.05 -11.09 -14.35
N ASN A 64 -19.95 -11.86 -14.37
CA ASN A 64 -19.65 -12.86 -15.40
C ASN A 64 -20.04 -14.31 -15.02
N ASP A 65 -20.81 -14.47 -13.93
CA ASP A 65 -21.55 -15.68 -13.53
C ASP A 65 -20.79 -17.01 -13.40
N ASN A 66 -19.44 -17.05 -13.33
CA ASN A 66 -18.72 -18.32 -13.04
C ASN A 66 -17.20 -18.25 -12.74
N VAL A 67 -16.73 -17.49 -11.74
CA VAL A 67 -15.39 -17.78 -11.17
C VAL A 67 -15.40 -17.73 -9.65
N LYS A 68 -15.27 -18.91 -9.03
CA LYS A 68 -14.87 -19.03 -7.62
C LYS A 68 -13.45 -18.49 -7.50
N LEU A 69 -13.31 -17.26 -7.00
CA LEU A 69 -12.09 -16.85 -6.32
C LEU A 69 -12.07 -17.62 -5.01
N GLU A 70 -11.57 -18.86 -5.03
CA GLU A 70 -11.12 -19.48 -3.79
C GLU A 70 -10.16 -18.49 -3.16
N THR A 71 -10.53 -18.11 -1.95
CA THR A 71 -9.78 -17.23 -1.07
C THR A 71 -8.31 -17.56 -1.18
N LEU A 72 -7.47 -16.54 -1.44
CA LEU A 72 -6.07 -16.61 -1.07
C LEU A 72 -6.03 -16.63 0.47
N GLU A 73 -6.51 -17.72 1.08
CA GLU A 73 -6.20 -18.03 2.46
C GLU A 73 -4.70 -18.23 2.50
N ASN A 74 -4.04 -17.25 3.09
CA ASN A 74 -2.64 -17.30 3.40
C ASN A 74 -2.39 -18.58 4.22
N PRO A 75 -1.62 -19.57 3.73
CA PRO A 75 -1.46 -20.85 4.41
C PRO A 75 -0.60 -20.80 5.68
N ASP A 76 -0.20 -19.63 6.14
CA ASP A 76 0.61 -19.46 7.36
C ASP A 76 -0.23 -18.87 8.50
N ALA A 77 -1.05 -19.73 9.10
CA ALA A 77 -1.58 -19.60 10.46
C ALA A 77 -1.06 -20.77 11.32
#